data_AF-A0A4W5QAK9-F1
#
_entry.id   AF-A0A4W5QAK9-F1
#
_cell.length_a   1.000
_cell.length_b   1.000
_cell.length_c   1.000
_cell.angle_alpha   90.00
_cell.angle_beta   90.00
_cell.angle_gamma   90.00
#
_symmetry.space_group_name_H-M   'P 1'
#
loop_
_entity.id
_entity.type
_entity.pdbx_description
1 polymer ?
#
loop_
_entity_poly.entity_id
_entity_poly.type
_entity_poly.pdbx_seq_one_letter_code
_entity_poly.pdbx_strand_id
1 'polypeptide(L)'
;LLSICNHQLSPSVTRLVIFPSPSPSLHLPPSLPQDVKSTFFQFGASLMQEALLMMNIMEEYDWHIFSIVTSKFPGYQEFISVLRVTVDHSFVRWDLQSVVTLDAVDGDTNSKAHIQLKRIQSPVILLYCSKEEARYILEEARSLGLTGSGYIWIVPSLTTGNPDFTPDIYPLGMISVSYNEMEYPLESRLRDGVGIIATAAVAMLREKGEVPEPQGNCYSQSEKGKTPPSTLRG
;
A
#
# COMPACT_ATOMS: atom_id res chain seq x y z
N LEU A 1 -20.51 -5.45 12.17
CA LEU A 1 -19.77 -4.31 11.57
C LEU A 1 -19.89 -3.13 12.53
N LEU A 2 -18.94 -3.01 13.45
CA LEU A 2 -18.80 -1.79 14.26
C LEU A 2 -18.08 -0.76 13.38
N SER A 3 -18.83 0.22 12.90
CA SER A 3 -18.28 1.45 12.32
C SER A 3 -17.89 2.33 13.50
N ILE A 4 -16.60 2.56 13.72
CA ILE A 4 -16.11 3.44 14.78
C ILE A 4 -15.34 4.59 14.14
N CYS A 5 -15.76 5.80 14.56
CA CYS A 5 -15.19 7.14 14.38
C CYS A 5 -15.02 7.67 12.95
N ASN A 6 -16.07 8.37 12.50
CA ASN A 6 -16.05 9.28 11.35
C ASN A 6 -16.23 10.74 11.80
N HIS A 7 -15.36 11.22 12.69
CA HIS A 7 -15.27 12.63 13.05
C HIS A 7 -13.80 12.99 13.25
N GLN A 8 -13.24 13.78 12.33
CA GLN A 8 -11.91 14.44 12.35
C GLN A 8 -10.78 13.93 11.44
N LEU A 9 -11.01 13.00 10.52
CA LEU A 9 -10.05 12.75 9.42
C LEU A 9 -10.66 13.13 8.06
N SER A 10 -9.81 13.74 7.21
CA SER A 10 -10.14 14.31 5.88
C SER A 10 -11.15 13.46 5.09
N PRO A 11 -12.14 14.07 4.39
CA PRO A 11 -13.23 13.35 3.73
C PRO A 11 -12.78 12.40 2.60
N SER A 12 -11.51 12.42 2.20
CA SER A 12 -10.98 11.55 1.13
C SER A 12 -10.39 10.23 1.61
N VAL A 13 -10.14 10.02 2.91
CA VAL A 13 -9.47 8.82 3.40
C VAL A 13 -9.95 8.55 4.81
N THR A 14 -10.68 7.44 5.04
CA THR A 14 -10.61 6.59 6.25
C THR A 14 -11.79 5.61 6.23
N ARG A 15 -11.54 4.33 5.92
CA ARG A 15 -12.41 3.25 6.39
C ARG A 15 -11.56 2.21 7.11
N LEU A 16 -11.85 2.03 8.38
CA LEU A 16 -11.39 0.90 9.16
C LEU A 16 -12.25 -0.32 8.81
N VAL A 17 -11.64 -1.34 8.20
CA VAL A 17 -12.35 -2.60 7.90
C VAL A 17 -11.96 -3.65 8.93
N ILE A 18 -12.98 -4.19 9.61
CA ILE A 18 -12.89 -5.34 10.53
C ILE A 18 -13.67 -6.49 9.88
N PHE A 19 -13.00 -7.61 9.61
CA PHE A 19 -13.44 -8.67 8.68
C PHE A 19 -14.50 -9.66 9.23
N PRO A 20 -15.59 -9.92 8.49
CA PRO A 20 -16.21 -11.26 8.42
C PRO A 20 -16.77 -11.68 7.01
N SER A 21 -16.44 -12.91 6.56
CA SER A 21 -17.07 -13.90 5.60
C SER A 21 -17.73 -13.50 4.23
N PRO A 22 -17.74 -14.36 3.18
CA PRO A 22 -17.35 -14.01 1.79
C PRO A 22 -18.42 -14.10 0.67
N SER A 23 -18.17 -13.47 -0.51
CA SER A 23 -18.71 -13.75 -1.88
C SER A 23 -18.01 -12.89 -3.00
N PRO A 24 -17.98 -13.28 -4.30
CA PRO A 24 -16.90 -13.01 -5.30
C PRO A 24 -17.10 -11.75 -6.18
N SER A 25 -16.13 -11.10 -6.86
CA SER A 25 -14.75 -11.36 -7.31
C SER A 25 -14.11 -10.03 -7.80
N LEU A 26 -12.77 -9.90 -7.92
CA LEU A 26 -11.98 -9.48 -9.12
C LEU A 26 -10.52 -9.12 -8.72
N HIS A 27 -9.54 -9.57 -9.51
CA HIS A 27 -8.09 -9.42 -9.28
C HIS A 27 -7.51 -8.11 -9.87
N LEU A 28 -6.53 -7.51 -9.17
CA LEU A 28 -5.69 -6.39 -9.66
C LEU A 28 -4.20 -6.80 -9.66
N PRO A 29 -3.38 -6.40 -10.67
CA PRO A 29 -1.97 -6.81 -10.76
C PRO A 29 -1.01 -5.99 -9.86
N PRO A 30 0.20 -6.52 -9.58
CA PRO A 30 1.20 -5.92 -8.70
C PRO A 30 1.94 -4.72 -9.34
N SER A 31 2.38 -3.79 -8.49
CA SER A 31 3.05 -2.52 -8.82
C SER A 31 4.36 -2.69 -9.60
N LEU A 32 4.48 -1.99 -10.74
CA LEU A 32 5.68 -1.89 -11.58
C LEU A 32 6.78 -1.01 -10.94
N PRO A 33 8.07 -1.27 -11.23
CA PRO A 33 9.18 -0.40 -10.82
C PRO A 33 8.98 1.03 -11.35
N GLN A 34 9.42 2.03 -10.57
CA GLN A 34 9.34 3.46 -10.92
C GLN A 34 10.22 3.76 -12.14
N ASP A 35 9.65 3.67 -13.34
CA ASP A 35 10.22 4.23 -14.55
C ASP A 35 9.96 5.74 -14.57
N VAL A 36 11.03 6.54 -14.59
CA VAL A 36 10.99 8.02 -14.59
C VAL A 36 10.24 8.58 -15.81
N LYS A 37 10.06 7.79 -16.87
CA LYS A 37 9.28 8.15 -18.06
C LYS A 37 7.84 7.64 -18.01
N SER A 38 7.42 6.98 -16.93
CA SER A 38 6.07 6.46 -16.79
C SER A 38 5.05 7.59 -16.66
N THR A 39 3.96 7.46 -17.39
CA THR A 39 2.76 8.30 -17.26
C THR A 39 1.62 7.53 -16.59
N PHE A 40 1.97 6.50 -15.80
CA PHE A 40 1.03 5.68 -15.05
C PHE A 40 0.58 6.39 -13.76
N PHE A 41 -0.74 6.50 -13.60
CA PHE A 41 -1.37 7.02 -12.39
C PHE A 41 -2.40 6.01 -11.90
N GLN A 42 -2.52 5.88 -10.58
CA GLN A 42 -3.49 5.02 -9.91
C GLN A 42 -4.42 5.83 -9.03
N PHE A 43 -5.70 5.44 -8.98
CA PHE A 43 -6.62 5.92 -7.97
C PHE A 43 -6.38 5.13 -6.68
N GLY A 44 -5.85 5.79 -5.65
CA GLY A 44 -5.60 5.18 -4.35
C GLY A 44 -4.87 6.13 -3.41
N ALA A 45 -4.77 5.73 -2.14
CA ALA A 45 -3.92 6.42 -1.17
C ALA A 45 -2.44 6.10 -1.46
N SER A 46 -1.55 7.03 -1.14
CA SER A 46 -0.12 6.75 -1.14
C SER A 46 0.26 5.88 0.07
N LEU A 47 1.38 5.17 -0.05
CA LEU A 47 1.97 4.40 1.06
C LEU A 47 2.16 5.27 2.32
N MET A 48 2.66 6.50 2.13
CA MET A 48 2.85 7.47 3.20
C MET A 48 1.53 7.82 3.88
N GLN A 49 0.45 8.04 3.12
CA GLN A 49 -0.85 8.38 3.69
C GLN A 49 -1.43 7.24 4.53
N GLU A 50 -1.35 5.99 4.04
CA GLU A 50 -1.80 4.82 4.81
C GLU A 50 -0.96 4.65 6.09
N ALA A 51 0.36 4.80 6.01
CA ALA A 51 1.24 4.71 7.19
C ALA A 51 0.95 5.79 8.24
N LEU A 52 0.72 7.04 7.82
CA LEU A 52 0.33 8.12 8.74
C LEU A 52 -1.04 7.86 9.36
N LEU A 53 -1.98 7.30 8.60
CA LEU A 53 -3.28 6.92 9.15
C LEU A 53 -3.16 5.79 10.19
N MET A 54 -2.28 4.82 9.97
CA MET A 54 -1.96 3.79 10.99
C MET A 54 -1.42 4.43 12.27
N MET A 55 -0.54 5.43 12.17
CA MET A 55 -0.03 6.18 13.33
C MET A 55 -1.15 6.96 14.04
N ASN A 56 -2.02 7.65 13.30
CA ASN A 56 -3.14 8.40 13.89
C ASN A 56 -4.12 7.48 14.63
N ILE A 57 -4.39 6.28 14.10
CA ILE A 57 -5.21 5.28 14.81
C ILE A 57 -4.54 4.92 16.14
N MET A 58 -3.24 4.62 16.13
CA MET A 58 -2.54 4.28 17.37
C MET A 58 -2.52 5.44 18.36
N GLU A 59 -2.41 6.68 17.89
CA GLU A 59 -2.45 7.88 18.75
C GLU A 59 -3.81 8.03 19.42
N GLU A 60 -4.90 7.88 18.66
CA GLU A 60 -6.28 8.00 19.16
C GLU A 60 -6.62 6.96 20.25
N TYR A 61 -6.04 5.76 20.18
CA TYR A 61 -6.27 4.68 21.15
C TYR A 61 -5.16 4.55 22.21
N ASP A 62 -4.26 5.53 22.31
CA ASP A 62 -3.10 5.53 23.24
C ASP A 62 -2.18 4.29 23.07
N TRP A 63 -2.12 3.71 21.87
CA TRP A 63 -1.29 2.56 21.52
C TRP A 63 0.15 2.96 21.17
N HIS A 64 0.86 3.53 22.15
CA HIS A 64 2.19 4.11 21.89
C HIS A 64 3.33 3.09 21.77
N ILE A 65 3.11 1.83 22.20
CA ILE A 65 4.12 0.76 22.20
C ILE A 65 3.86 -0.19 21.03
N PHE A 66 4.75 -0.22 20.04
CA PHE A 66 4.54 -1.01 18.82
C PHE A 66 5.82 -1.55 18.21
N SER A 67 5.68 -2.50 17.28
CA SER A 67 6.75 -3.03 16.44
C SER A 67 6.36 -2.97 14.97
N ILE A 68 7.37 -2.90 14.10
CA ILE A 68 7.21 -2.91 12.65
C ILE A 68 7.70 -4.26 12.12
N VAL A 69 6.86 -4.92 11.32
CA VAL A 69 7.20 -6.14 10.59
C VAL A 69 7.00 -5.87 9.11
N THR A 70 8.00 -6.16 8.28
CA THR A 70 7.87 -6.04 6.83
C THR A 70 8.36 -7.28 6.10
N SER A 71 7.85 -7.54 4.91
CA SER A 71 8.59 -8.36 3.94
C SER A 71 9.56 -7.48 3.13
N LYS A 72 10.21 -8.04 2.11
CA LYS A 72 10.97 -7.30 1.09
C LYS A 72 10.08 -6.78 -0.05
N PHE A 73 8.76 -6.72 0.14
CA PHE A 73 7.84 -6.19 -0.86
C PHE A 73 8.21 -4.74 -1.23
N PRO A 74 8.12 -4.34 -2.52
CA PRO A 74 8.46 -2.98 -2.95
C PRO A 74 7.78 -1.91 -2.08
N GLY A 75 8.53 -0.88 -1.69
CA GLY A 75 8.04 0.19 -0.81
C GLY A 75 8.32 -0.04 0.70
N TYR A 76 8.77 -1.22 1.14
CA TYR A 76 8.96 -1.49 2.57
C TYR A 76 9.94 -0.53 3.29
N GLN A 77 11.00 -0.07 2.60
CA GLN A 77 11.94 0.92 3.15
C GLN A 77 11.28 2.28 3.35
N GLU A 78 10.44 2.70 2.41
CA GLU A 78 9.67 3.94 2.52
C GLU A 78 8.68 3.85 3.67
N PHE A 79 7.97 2.73 3.81
CA PHE A 79 7.08 2.46 4.95
C PHE A 79 7.79 2.61 6.30
N ILE A 80 8.94 1.93 6.47
CA ILE A 80 9.76 2.03 7.69
C ILE A 80 10.22 3.48 7.92
N SER A 81 10.66 4.15 6.86
CA SER A 81 11.16 5.53 6.93
C SER A 81 10.06 6.50 7.39
N VAL A 82 8.86 6.43 6.82
CA VAL A 82 7.72 7.28 7.20
C VAL A 82 7.39 7.11 8.68
N LEU A 83 7.33 5.86 9.16
CA LEU A 83 7.02 5.58 10.56
C LEU A 83 8.12 6.09 11.50
N ARG A 84 9.40 5.88 11.16
CA ARG A 84 10.54 6.40 11.96
C ARG A 84 10.54 7.92 12.06
N VAL A 85 10.38 8.61 10.93
CA VAL A 85 10.28 10.07 10.89
C VAL A 85 9.10 10.55 11.74
N THR A 86 7.96 9.86 11.69
CA THR A 86 6.78 10.20 12.50
C THR A 86 7.07 10.02 14.00
N VAL A 87 7.74 8.92 14.38
CA VAL A 87 8.17 8.67 15.76
C VAL A 87 9.11 9.78 16.25
N ASP A 88 10.11 10.16 15.46
CA ASP A 88 11.15 11.13 15.84
C ASP A 88 10.64 12.57 15.89
N HIS A 89 9.66 12.94 15.06
CA HIS A 89 9.20 14.32 14.90
C HIS A 89 7.83 14.63 15.53
N SER A 90 7.15 13.65 16.12
CA SER A 90 5.89 13.88 16.83
C SER A 90 6.12 14.25 18.30
N PHE A 91 5.14 14.91 18.92
CA PHE A 91 5.15 15.20 20.36
C PHE A 91 4.72 13.99 21.21
N VAL A 92 4.23 12.93 20.57
CA VAL A 92 3.78 11.69 21.21
C VAL A 92 4.99 10.87 21.62
N ARG A 93 4.95 10.28 22.82
CA ARG A 93 6.02 9.41 23.32
C ARG A 93 5.86 7.99 22.80
N TRP A 94 6.15 7.80 21.52
CA TRP A 94 6.19 6.49 20.89
C TRP A 94 7.33 5.62 21.46
N ASP A 95 7.05 4.33 21.64
CA ASP A 95 8.01 3.28 21.98
C ASP A 95 8.04 2.25 20.84
N LEU A 96 8.91 2.48 19.86
CA LEU A 96 9.17 1.56 18.77
C LEU A 96 10.15 0.46 19.24
N GLN A 97 9.61 -0.71 19.59
CA GLN A 97 10.40 -1.77 20.24
C GLN A 97 11.25 -2.58 19.27
N SER A 98 10.73 -2.86 18.07
CA SER A 98 11.42 -3.73 17.10
C SER A 98 11.04 -3.39 15.67
N VAL A 99 12.01 -3.53 14.77
CA VAL A 99 11.81 -3.48 13.32
C VAL A 99 12.36 -4.76 12.73
N VAL A 100 11.49 -5.58 12.14
CA VAL A 100 11.81 -6.91 11.61
C VAL A 100 11.49 -6.94 10.13
N THR A 101 12.48 -7.23 9.29
CA THR A 101 12.28 -7.47 7.86
C THR A 101 12.50 -8.95 7.55
N LEU A 102 11.48 -9.57 6.98
CA LEU A 102 11.40 -10.98 6.67
C LEU A 102 11.65 -11.24 5.18
N ASP A 103 12.31 -12.35 4.87
CA ASP A 103 12.39 -12.88 3.51
C ASP A 103 11.24 -13.88 3.34
N ALA A 104 10.15 -13.45 2.69
CA ALA A 104 8.91 -14.22 2.60
C ALA A 104 8.73 -14.93 1.25
N VAL A 105 9.74 -14.88 0.38
CA VAL A 105 9.68 -15.40 -1.00
C VAL A 105 10.09 -16.87 -1.09
N ASP A 106 10.98 -17.30 -0.20
CA ASP A 106 11.38 -18.70 -0.09
C ASP A 106 10.57 -19.32 1.04
N GLY A 107 9.64 -20.22 0.71
CA GLY A 107 8.87 -21.03 1.66
C GLY A 107 9.75 -22.02 2.45
N ASP A 108 10.95 -21.59 2.86
CA ASP A 108 11.87 -22.34 3.68
C ASP A 108 11.29 -22.45 5.09
N THR A 109 10.59 -23.57 5.27
CA THR A 109 9.86 -24.06 6.45
C THR A 109 10.63 -24.05 7.78
N ASN A 110 11.91 -23.65 7.81
CA ASN A 110 12.73 -23.68 9.02
C ASN A 110 13.39 -22.34 9.35
N SER A 111 12.74 -21.67 10.32
CA SER A 111 13.36 -20.94 11.44
C SER A 111 13.73 -19.46 11.29
N LYS A 112 13.96 -18.87 10.10
CA LYS A 112 14.34 -17.44 10.06
C LYS A 112 13.21 -16.50 10.45
N ALA A 113 12.06 -16.60 9.76
CA ALA A 113 10.90 -15.79 10.09
C ALA A 113 10.38 -16.07 11.51
N HIS A 114 10.28 -17.35 11.87
CA HIS A 114 9.88 -17.79 13.21
C HIS A 114 10.79 -17.22 14.31
N ILE A 115 12.12 -17.28 14.16
CA ILE A 115 13.08 -16.73 15.14
C ILE A 115 13.01 -15.20 15.19
N GLN A 116 12.85 -14.54 14.05
CA GLN A 116 12.75 -13.08 13.99
C GLN A 116 11.47 -12.56 14.65
N LEU A 117 10.33 -13.23 14.41
CA LEU A 117 9.04 -12.88 15.03
C LEU A 117 9.03 -13.10 16.54
N LYS A 118 9.78 -14.07 17.08
CA LYS A 118 9.94 -14.27 18.54
C LYS A 118 10.47 -13.07 19.30
N ARG A 119 11.11 -12.11 18.62
CA ARG A 119 11.65 -10.88 19.24
C ARG A 119 10.56 -9.86 19.56
N ILE A 120 9.37 -10.02 18.97
CA ILE A 120 8.25 -9.09 19.12
C ILE A 120 7.60 -9.29 20.48
N GLN A 121 7.55 -8.23 21.27
CA GLN A 121 6.89 -8.20 22.59
C GLN A 121 5.82 -7.11 22.68
N SER A 122 5.75 -6.23 21.68
CA SER A 122 4.80 -5.11 21.68
C SER A 122 3.36 -5.60 21.45
N PRO A 123 2.36 -4.95 22.08
CA PRO A 123 0.96 -5.29 21.89
C PRO A 123 0.44 -4.92 20.50
N VAL A 124 1.01 -3.89 19.86
CA VAL A 124 0.63 -3.49 18.50
C VAL A 124 1.74 -3.81 17.51
N ILE A 125 1.36 -4.33 16.35
CA ILE A 125 2.26 -4.78 15.29
C ILE A 125 1.79 -4.18 13.96
N LEU A 126 2.62 -3.32 13.37
CA LEU A 126 2.39 -2.78 12.03
C LEU A 126 3.03 -3.72 11.01
N LEU A 127 2.24 -4.31 10.12
CA LEU A 127 2.72 -5.26 9.12
C LEU A 127 2.63 -4.67 7.70
N TYR A 128 3.74 -4.68 6.97
CA TYR A 128 3.81 -4.31 5.55
C TYR A 128 4.34 -5.45 4.69
N CYS A 129 3.47 -6.06 3.89
CA CYS A 129 3.83 -7.10 2.92
C CYS A 129 2.74 -7.26 1.85
N SER A 130 3.02 -8.02 0.80
CA SER A 130 1.96 -8.43 -0.14
C SER A 130 0.93 -9.35 0.52
N LYS A 131 -0.27 -9.45 -0.08
CA LYS A 131 -1.32 -10.39 0.34
C LYS A 131 -0.84 -11.85 0.42
N GLU A 132 0.01 -12.27 -0.50
CA GLU A 132 0.53 -13.65 -0.55
C GLU A 132 1.53 -13.90 0.59
N GLU A 133 2.49 -12.98 0.78
CA GLU A 133 3.47 -13.05 1.88
C GLU A 133 2.80 -12.94 3.26
N ALA A 134 1.70 -12.18 3.37
CA ALA A 134 0.94 -12.04 4.60
C ALA A 134 0.45 -13.37 5.14
N ARG A 135 0.03 -14.30 4.26
CA ARG A 135 -0.41 -15.64 4.69
C ARG A 135 0.70 -16.36 5.44
N TYR A 136 1.91 -16.36 4.88
CA TYR A 136 3.06 -17.02 5.49
C TYR A 136 3.46 -16.36 6.82
N ILE A 137 3.56 -15.03 6.85
CA ILE A 137 3.96 -14.29 8.05
C ILE A 137 2.95 -14.49 9.20
N LEU A 138 1.66 -14.44 8.90
CA LEU A 138 0.60 -14.60 9.90
C LEU A 138 0.46 -16.06 10.39
N GLU A 139 0.78 -17.04 9.54
CA GLU A 139 0.86 -18.46 9.93
C GLU A 139 1.96 -18.71 10.96
N GLU A 140 3.15 -18.15 10.74
CA GLU A 140 4.25 -18.20 11.69
C GLU A 140 3.91 -17.44 12.98
N ALA A 141 3.32 -16.25 12.87
CA ALA A 141 2.87 -15.47 14.02
C ALA A 141 1.83 -16.23 14.86
N ARG A 142 0.92 -16.96 14.21
CA ARG A 142 -0.07 -17.81 14.89
C ARG A 142 0.57 -18.95 15.66
N SER A 143 1.57 -19.61 15.07
CA SER A 143 2.33 -20.66 15.73
C SER A 143 3.09 -20.17 16.97
N LEU A 144 3.39 -18.86 17.03
CA LEU A 144 4.03 -18.19 18.17
C LEU A 144 3.05 -17.59 19.19
N GLY A 145 1.74 -17.68 18.94
CA GLY A 145 0.73 -17.04 19.80
C GLY A 145 0.64 -15.52 19.64
N LEU A 146 1.28 -14.94 18.63
CA LEU A 146 1.27 -13.49 18.35
C LEU A 146 -0.03 -13.01 17.69
N THR A 147 -1.04 -13.87 17.54
CA THR A 147 -2.34 -13.57 16.93
C THR A 147 -3.52 -13.68 17.91
N GLY A 148 -3.22 -13.91 19.20
CA GLY A 148 -4.22 -13.96 20.26
C GLY A 148 -4.73 -12.58 20.68
N SER A 149 -5.63 -12.55 21.67
CA SER A 149 -6.29 -11.33 22.16
C SER A 149 -5.39 -10.27 22.80
N GLY A 150 -4.10 -10.56 22.99
CA GLY A 150 -3.09 -9.61 23.50
C GLY A 150 -2.36 -8.84 22.39
N TYR A 151 -2.63 -9.15 21.12
CA TYR A 151 -1.93 -8.57 19.98
C TYR A 151 -2.91 -7.94 18.98
N ILE A 152 -2.54 -6.77 18.49
CA ILE A 152 -3.28 -6.03 17.47
C ILE A 152 -2.39 -5.90 16.24
N TRP A 153 -2.87 -6.46 15.12
CA TRP A 153 -2.19 -6.34 13.83
C TRP A 153 -2.85 -5.23 13.03
N ILE A 154 -2.05 -4.26 12.60
CA ILE A 154 -2.49 -3.18 11.70
C ILE A 154 -1.75 -3.30 10.37
N VAL A 155 -2.50 -3.31 9.28
CA VAL A 155 -1.97 -3.56 7.93
C VAL A 155 -2.51 -2.54 6.91
N PRO A 156 -1.74 -2.21 5.86
CA PRO A 156 -2.23 -1.43 4.73
C PRO A 156 -3.17 -2.26 3.84
N SER A 157 -3.87 -1.57 2.94
CA SER A 157 -4.88 -2.16 2.06
C SER A 157 -4.30 -3.24 1.14
N LEU A 158 -3.08 -3.04 0.65
CA LEU A 158 -2.39 -3.99 -0.23
C LEU A 158 -2.10 -5.34 0.45
N THR A 159 -1.96 -5.36 1.77
CA THR A 159 -1.69 -6.59 2.54
C THR A 159 -2.95 -7.42 2.68
N THR A 160 -4.12 -6.78 2.80
CA THR A 160 -5.40 -7.50 2.82
C THR A 160 -5.94 -7.80 1.42
N GLY A 161 -5.59 -6.96 0.46
CA GLY A 161 -6.24 -6.91 -0.84
C GLY A 161 -7.74 -6.66 -0.69
N ASN A 162 -8.55 -7.42 -1.44
CA ASN A 162 -10.00 -7.31 -1.37
C ASN A 162 -10.52 -7.68 0.04
N PRO A 163 -11.23 -6.76 0.73
CA PRO A 163 -11.70 -6.99 2.07
C PRO A 163 -12.83 -8.02 2.21
N ASP A 164 -13.52 -8.33 1.11
CA ASP A 164 -14.56 -9.36 1.07
C ASP A 164 -13.95 -10.77 1.03
N PHE A 165 -12.64 -10.88 0.75
CA PHE A 165 -11.87 -12.12 0.65
C PHE A 165 -10.73 -12.17 1.67
N THR A 166 -11.13 -12.35 2.91
CA THR A 166 -10.21 -12.53 4.03
C THR A 166 -9.84 -14.01 4.19
N PRO A 167 -8.55 -14.37 4.08
CA PRO A 167 -8.08 -15.69 4.48
C PRO A 167 -8.41 -16.02 5.95
N ASP A 168 -8.76 -17.28 6.25
CA ASP A 168 -8.98 -17.75 7.63
C ASP A 168 -7.74 -17.63 8.53
N ILE A 169 -6.55 -17.47 7.93
CA ILE A 169 -5.30 -17.27 8.65
C ILE A 169 -5.19 -15.85 9.25
N TYR A 170 -6.05 -14.93 8.83
CA TYR A 170 -5.99 -13.55 9.31
C TYR A 170 -6.57 -13.48 10.73
N PRO A 171 -5.84 -12.86 11.68
CA PRO A 171 -6.27 -12.83 13.07
C PRO A 171 -7.59 -12.07 13.23
N LEU A 172 -8.44 -12.57 14.13
CA LEU A 172 -9.61 -11.82 14.58
C LEU A 172 -9.13 -10.52 15.24
N GLY A 173 -9.76 -9.40 14.89
CA GLY A 173 -9.38 -8.08 15.38
C GLY A 173 -8.22 -7.43 14.60
N MET A 174 -7.76 -8.02 13.50
CA MET A 174 -6.85 -7.33 12.58
C MET A 174 -7.51 -6.08 11.99
N ILE A 175 -6.74 -5.00 11.94
CA ILE A 175 -7.14 -3.66 11.50
C ILE A 175 -6.52 -3.44 10.12
N SER A 176 -7.35 -3.31 9.08
CA SER A 176 -6.87 -2.90 7.75
C SER A 176 -7.18 -1.44 7.47
N VAL A 177 -6.17 -0.71 7.02
CA VAL A 177 -6.27 0.67 6.58
C VAL A 177 -6.37 0.72 5.07
N SER A 178 -7.48 1.24 4.56
CA SER A 178 -7.73 1.29 3.11
C SER A 178 -8.38 2.59 2.67
N TYR A 179 -8.11 2.94 1.40
CA TYR A 179 -8.84 3.98 0.70
C TYR A 179 -10.32 3.59 0.56
N ASN A 180 -11.24 4.55 0.74
CA ASN A 180 -12.67 4.27 0.72
C ASN A 180 -13.18 4.01 -0.71
N GLU A 181 -13.08 2.76 -1.14
CA GLU A 181 -13.55 2.32 -2.45
C GLU A 181 -15.08 2.35 -2.60
N MET A 182 -15.82 2.26 -1.49
CA MET A 182 -17.28 2.08 -1.49
C MET A 182 -18.04 3.38 -1.78
N GLU A 183 -17.48 4.52 -1.38
CA GLU A 183 -18.05 5.84 -1.65
C GLU A 183 -17.66 6.37 -3.04
N TYR A 184 -16.73 5.68 -3.71
CA TYR A 184 -16.23 6.01 -5.02
C TYR A 184 -16.47 4.86 -6.01
N PRO A 185 -17.69 4.71 -6.54
CA PRO A 185 -18.07 3.58 -7.38
C PRO A 185 -17.34 3.60 -8.74
N LEU A 186 -17.30 2.45 -9.40
CA LEU A 186 -16.60 2.25 -10.68
C LEU A 186 -16.98 3.30 -11.74
N GLU A 187 -18.27 3.62 -11.88
CA GLU A 187 -18.76 4.62 -12.83
C GLU A 187 -18.15 6.01 -12.60
N SER A 188 -17.99 6.42 -11.33
CA SER A 188 -17.34 7.69 -10.98
C SER A 188 -15.85 7.64 -11.29
N ARG A 189 -15.17 6.51 -10.97
CA ARG A 189 -13.74 6.31 -11.30
C ARG A 189 -13.48 6.39 -12.80
N LEU A 190 -14.35 5.76 -13.60
CA LEU A 190 -14.25 5.80 -15.07
C LEU A 190 -14.48 7.21 -15.61
N ARG A 191 -15.51 7.90 -15.12
CA ARG A 191 -15.79 9.28 -15.52
C ARG A 191 -14.63 10.21 -15.20
N ASP A 192 -14.07 10.12 -14.00
CA ASP A 192 -12.97 10.98 -13.58
C ASP A 192 -11.67 10.61 -14.30
N GLY A 193 -11.41 9.33 -14.53
CA GLY A 193 -10.27 8.88 -15.36
C GLY A 193 -10.33 9.44 -16.78
N VAL A 194 -11.47 9.35 -17.44
CA VAL A 194 -11.69 9.98 -18.76
C VAL A 194 -11.56 11.49 -18.68
N GLY A 195 -12.10 12.12 -17.63
CA GLY A 195 -12.01 13.55 -17.39
C GLY A 195 -10.58 14.05 -17.23
N ILE A 196 -9.73 13.34 -16.48
CA ILE A 196 -8.31 13.66 -16.28
C ILE A 196 -7.57 13.62 -17.62
N ILE A 197 -7.73 12.54 -18.39
CA ILE A 197 -7.06 12.37 -19.69
C ILE A 197 -7.52 13.45 -20.68
N ALA A 198 -8.83 13.68 -20.80
CA ALA A 198 -9.38 14.68 -21.70
C ALA A 198 -8.91 16.10 -21.33
N THR A 199 -8.91 16.43 -20.03
CA THR A 199 -8.44 17.73 -19.54
C THR A 199 -6.95 17.92 -19.81
N ALA A 200 -6.12 16.89 -19.59
CA ALA A 200 -4.71 16.92 -19.91
C ALA A 200 -4.46 17.12 -21.41
N ALA A 201 -5.20 16.43 -22.29
CA ALA A 201 -5.09 16.60 -23.73
C ALA A 201 -5.48 18.02 -24.17
N VAL A 202 -6.57 18.58 -23.63
CA VAL A 202 -6.99 19.97 -23.91
C VAL A 202 -5.94 20.97 -23.42
N ALA A 203 -5.37 20.77 -22.23
CA ALA A 203 -4.30 21.61 -21.70
C ALA A 203 -3.04 21.54 -22.59
N MET A 204 -2.62 20.34 -22.99
CA MET A 204 -1.48 20.16 -23.91
C MET A 204 -1.73 20.82 -25.26
N LEU A 205 -2.92 20.67 -25.84
CA LEU A 205 -3.27 21.31 -27.11
C LEU A 205 -3.21 22.84 -26.99
N ARG A 206 -3.66 23.40 -25.87
CA ARG A 206 -3.61 24.85 -25.62
C ARG A 206 -2.19 25.38 -25.42
N GLU A 207 -1.36 24.66 -24.68
CA GLU A 207 0.00 25.11 -24.33
C GLU A 207 1.03 24.81 -25.42
N LYS A 208 0.92 23.65 -26.08
CA LYS A 208 1.91 23.17 -27.06
C LYS A 208 1.41 23.16 -28.50
N GLY A 209 0.12 23.38 -28.72
CA GLY A 209 -0.48 23.37 -30.06
C GLY A 209 -0.69 21.96 -30.65
N GLU A 210 -0.27 20.91 -29.94
CA GLU A 210 -0.39 19.51 -30.40
C GLU A 210 -0.62 18.55 -29.22
N VAL A 211 -1.23 17.40 -29.53
CA VAL A 211 -1.39 16.25 -28.62
C VAL A 211 -0.57 15.09 -29.18
N PRO A 212 0.17 14.32 -28.34
CA PRO A 212 0.99 13.22 -28.82
C PRO A 212 0.18 12.19 -29.62
N GLU A 213 0.71 11.77 -30.77
CA GLU A 213 0.07 10.71 -31.55
C GLU A 213 0.12 9.37 -30.81
N PRO A 214 -1.00 8.61 -30.79
CA PRO A 214 -1.02 7.28 -30.22
C PRO A 214 -0.08 6.35 -30.99
N GLN A 215 0.67 5.53 -30.27
CA GLN A 215 1.58 4.54 -30.87
C GLN A 215 0.76 3.50 -31.65
N GLY A 216 1.04 3.35 -32.94
CA GLY A 216 0.32 2.41 -33.82
C GLY A 216 0.69 0.94 -33.61
N ASN A 217 1.80 0.66 -32.93
CA ASN A 217 2.22 -0.70 -32.55
C ASN A 217 3.19 -0.66 -31.36
N CYS A 218 3.36 -1.79 -30.67
CA CYS A 218 4.26 -1.91 -29.52
C CYS A 218 5.71 -2.28 -29.88
N TYR A 219 5.99 -2.56 -31.16
CA TYR A 219 7.30 -3.06 -31.62
C TYR A 219 8.27 -1.94 -32.04
N SER A 220 7.75 -0.74 -32.35
CA SER A 220 8.52 0.38 -32.88
C SER A 220 8.87 1.44 -31.84
N GLN A 221 9.37 1.06 -30.66
CA GLN A 221 10.05 2.04 -29.79
C GLN A 221 11.44 2.34 -30.38
N SER A 222 11.47 3.10 -31.48
CA SER A 222 12.72 3.66 -31.97
C SER A 222 13.04 4.86 -31.09
N GLU A 223 14.16 4.80 -30.37
CA GLU A 223 14.73 5.96 -29.70
C GLU A 223 14.79 7.11 -30.71
N LYS A 224 14.01 8.17 -30.50
CA LYS A 224 14.20 9.44 -31.24
C LYS A 224 15.51 10.07 -30.76
N GLY A 225 16.63 9.46 -31.14
CA GLY A 225 17.94 10.10 -31.17
C GLY A 225 17.92 11.17 -32.26
N LYS A 226 18.31 12.38 -31.87
CA LYS A 226 18.52 13.54 -32.74
C LYS A 226 19.20 13.11 -34.05
N THR A 227 18.53 13.27 -35.18
CA THR A 227 19.23 13.28 -36.48
C THR A 227 20.00 14.61 -36.59
N PRO A 228 21.33 14.61 -36.76
CA PRO A 228 22.07 15.83 -37.08
C PRO A 228 21.74 16.31 -38.50
N PRO A 229 21.96 17.60 -38.81
CA PRO A 229 21.61 18.16 -40.11
C PRO A 229 22.57 17.65 -41.19
N SER A 230 22.09 16.74 -42.04
CA SER A 230 22.81 16.32 -43.24
C SER A 230 22.77 17.46 -44.27
N THR A 231 23.83 18.26 -44.29
CA THR A 231 24.14 19.14 -45.40
C THR A 231 24.77 18.29 -46.51
N LEU A 232 24.17 18.21 -47.69
CA LEU A 232 24.91 17.91 -48.91
C LEU A 232 24.39 18.78 -50.06
N ARG A 233 25.32 19.61 -50.56
CA ARG A 233 25.25 20.49 -51.72
C ARG A 233 25.00 19.71 -53.02
N GLY A 234 24.43 20.41 -54.00
CA GLY A 234 24.55 20.08 -55.43
C GLY A 234 25.89 20.48 -56.04
#